data_AF-A0AA38G782-F1
#
_entry.id   AF-A0AA38G782-F1
#
_cell.length_a   1.000
_cell.length_b   1.000
_cell.length_c   1.000
_cell.angle_alpha   90.00
_cell.angle_beta   90.00
_cell.angle_gamma   90.00
#
_symmetry.space_group_name_H-M   'P 1'
#
loop_
_entity.id
_entity.type
_entity.pdbx_description
1 polymer ?
#
loop_
_entity_poly.entity_id
_entity_poly.type
_entity_poly.pdbx_seq_one_letter_code
_entity_poly.pdbx_strand_id
1 'polypeptide(L)'
;MEELNMSTGHRRPIYIVPTKPTEKGVWWWNEVEWVSYPETLTKAILRGIATGARTVDLGIIRSYHHKDGDHYMADLTAMEQYNVRTGYRRKMAVVKEHSNSLSQMERIKRFILNLLPNLGPRNHSKKLLTQDHTTKKVEKVAV
;
A
#
# COMPACT_ATOMS: atom_id res chain seq x y z
N MET A 1 19.14 -25.89 -47.77
CA MET A 1 18.01 -25.05 -47.34
C MET A 1 17.56 -25.57 -45.99
N GLU A 2 17.43 -24.64 -45.05
CA GLU A 2 17.42 -24.86 -43.60
C GLU A 2 16.28 -25.74 -43.07
N GLU A 3 16.63 -26.48 -42.02
CA GLU A 3 15.75 -27.28 -41.19
C GLU A 3 14.78 -26.37 -40.42
N LEU A 4 13.48 -26.53 -40.65
CA LEU A 4 12.45 -25.95 -39.78
C LEU A 4 12.29 -26.82 -38.53
N ASN A 5 13.05 -26.44 -37.51
CA ASN A 5 13.03 -26.96 -36.16
C ASN A 5 11.63 -26.71 -35.53
N MET A 6 10.76 -27.72 -35.54
CA MET A 6 9.47 -27.68 -34.85
C MET A 6 9.68 -27.83 -33.34
N SER A 7 10.02 -26.72 -32.67
CA SER A 7 9.93 -26.61 -31.22
C SER A 7 8.47 -26.42 -30.82
N THR A 8 7.83 -27.50 -30.36
CA THR A 8 6.51 -27.49 -29.70
C THR A 8 6.61 -26.81 -28.34
N GLY A 9 6.79 -25.49 -28.35
CA GLY A 9 6.66 -24.65 -27.18
C GLY A 9 5.19 -24.56 -26.78
N HIS A 10 4.79 -25.34 -25.79
CA HIS A 10 3.56 -25.09 -25.04
C HIS A 10 3.63 -23.68 -24.44
N ARG A 11 3.16 -22.68 -25.19
CA ARG A 11 2.89 -21.35 -24.64
C ARG A 11 1.74 -21.52 -23.66
N ARG A 12 2.08 -21.79 -22.40
CA ARG A 12 1.13 -21.63 -21.30
C ARG A 12 0.55 -20.22 -21.45
N PRO A 13 -0.79 -20.04 -21.41
CA PRO A 13 -1.36 -18.71 -21.33
C PRO A 13 -0.65 -17.99 -20.19
N ILE A 14 0.04 -16.89 -20.48
CA ILE A 14 0.53 -16.01 -19.44
C ILE A 14 -0.74 -15.42 -18.84
N TYR A 15 -1.22 -16.02 -17.75
CA TYR A 15 -2.18 -15.37 -16.89
C TYR A 15 -1.46 -14.14 -16.35
N ILE A 16 -1.69 -13.00 -17.02
CA ILE A 16 -1.31 -11.70 -16.47
C ILE A 16 -2.11 -11.59 -15.19
N VAL A 17 -1.46 -11.87 -14.06
CA VAL A 17 -2.03 -11.55 -12.76
C VAL A 17 -2.31 -10.06 -12.80
N PRO A 18 -3.56 -9.60 -12.61
CA PRO A 18 -3.86 -8.19 -12.64
C PRO A 18 -2.96 -7.44 -11.67
N THR A 19 -2.08 -6.58 -12.20
CA THR A 19 -1.26 -5.71 -11.36
C THR A 19 -2.20 -4.91 -10.48
N LYS A 20 -2.00 -4.99 -9.15
CA LYS A 20 -2.82 -4.24 -8.20
C LYS A 20 -2.70 -2.73 -8.49
N PRO A 21 -3.77 -1.96 -8.27
CA PRO A 21 -3.71 -0.51 -8.42
C PRO A 21 -2.69 0.07 -7.44
N THR A 22 -1.96 1.09 -7.88
CA THR A 22 -0.94 1.81 -7.10
C THR A 22 -1.39 3.19 -6.68
N GLU A 23 -2.39 3.75 -7.37
CA GLU A 23 -2.99 5.03 -7.03
C GLU A 23 -3.94 4.90 -5.83
N LYS A 24 -3.91 5.91 -4.97
CA LYS A 24 -4.75 5.97 -3.77
C LYS A 24 -6.22 5.91 -4.14
N GLY A 25 -6.96 5.02 -3.49
CA GLY A 25 -8.40 4.89 -3.71
C GLY A 25 -8.92 3.52 -3.33
N VAL A 26 -10.19 3.30 -3.64
CA VAL A 26 -10.83 1.99 -3.58
C VAL A 26 -11.16 1.56 -5.00
N TRP A 27 -10.82 0.33 -5.32
CA TRP A 27 -10.84 -0.19 -6.68
C TRP A 27 -11.55 -1.53 -6.73
N TRP A 28 -12.10 -1.87 -7.89
CA TRP A 28 -12.66 -3.18 -8.17
C TRP A 28 -12.20 -3.70 -9.53
N TRP A 29 -12.07 -5.01 -9.64
CA TRP A 29 -11.65 -5.66 -10.88
C TRP A 29 -12.85 -5.85 -11.80
N ASN A 30 -12.87 -5.20 -12.97
CA ASN A 30 -13.97 -5.28 -13.93
C ASN A 30 -13.80 -6.41 -14.96
N GLU A 31 -12.89 -7.36 -14.69
CA GLU A 31 -12.47 -8.47 -15.57
C GLU A 31 -11.45 -8.08 -16.65
N VAL A 32 -11.27 -6.79 -16.91
CA VAL A 32 -10.30 -6.25 -17.88
C VAL A 32 -9.25 -5.39 -17.20
N GLU A 33 -9.67 -4.57 -16.25
CA GLU A 33 -8.85 -3.59 -15.55
C GLU A 33 -9.37 -3.32 -14.12
N TRP A 34 -8.54 -2.64 -13.32
CA TRP A 34 -8.97 -2.09 -12.05
C TRP A 34 -9.66 -0.76 -12.27
N VAL A 35 -10.91 -0.66 -11.82
CA VAL A 35 -11.73 0.55 -11.93
C VAL A 35 -11.87 1.16 -10.55
N SER A 36 -11.66 2.47 -10.44
CA SER A 36 -11.86 3.19 -9.20
C SER A 36 -13.36 3.35 -8.90
N TYR A 37 -13.73 3.19 -7.63
CA TYR A 37 -15.07 3.57 -7.21
C TYR A 37 -15.21 5.10 -7.18
N PRO A 38 -16.40 5.63 -7.52
CA PRO A 38 -16.74 7.02 -7.28
C PRO A 38 -16.47 7.44 -5.82
N GLU A 39 -16.20 8.72 -5.61
CA GLU A 39 -15.81 9.25 -4.29
C GLU A 39 -16.83 8.93 -3.19
N THR A 40 -18.13 8.98 -3.51
CA THR A 40 -19.23 8.64 -2.59
C THR A 40 -19.15 7.21 -2.09
N LEU A 41 -18.96 6.24 -3.00
CA LEU A 41 -18.79 4.82 -2.66
C LEU A 41 -17.47 4.56 -1.95
N THR A 42 -16.39 5.22 -2.39
CA THR A 42 -15.09 5.18 -1.72
C THR A 42 -15.22 5.57 -0.24
N LYS A 43 -15.89 6.69 0.07
CA LYS A 43 -16.14 7.12 1.45
C LYS A 43 -16.98 6.12 2.23
N ALA A 44 -18.03 5.58 1.63
CA ALA A 44 -18.90 4.59 2.27
C ALA A 44 -18.14 3.29 2.61
N ILE A 45 -17.33 2.78 1.68
CA ILE A 45 -16.50 1.59 1.86
C ILE A 45 -15.45 1.82 2.96
N LEU A 46 -14.71 2.92 2.89
CA LEU A 46 -13.69 3.24 3.89
C LEU A 46 -14.28 3.43 5.29
N ARG A 47 -15.45 4.08 5.40
CA ARG A 47 -16.19 4.18 6.67
C ARG A 47 -16.61 2.80 7.16
N GLY A 48 -17.17 1.95 6.28
CA GLY A 48 -17.56 0.59 6.60
C GLY A 48 -16.39 -0.20 7.19
N ILE A 49 -15.24 -0.18 6.53
CA ILE A 49 -14.00 -0.82 7.00
C ILE A 49 -13.59 -0.28 8.39
N ALA A 50 -13.57 1.05 8.56
CA ALA A 50 -13.18 1.67 9.83
C ALA A 50 -14.11 1.30 10.99
N THR A 51 -15.41 1.10 10.70
CA THR A 51 -16.42 0.71 11.71
C THR A 51 -16.58 -0.80 11.90
N GLY A 52 -15.85 -1.62 11.15
CA GLY A 52 -15.98 -3.08 11.20
C GLY A 52 -17.28 -3.62 10.57
N ALA A 53 -17.90 -2.87 9.65
CA ALA A 53 -19.05 -3.35 8.91
C ALA A 53 -18.64 -4.53 8.02
N ARG A 54 -19.50 -5.57 7.94
CA ARG A 54 -19.26 -6.72 7.06
C ARG A 54 -19.54 -6.40 5.60
N THR A 55 -20.58 -5.59 5.35
CA THR A 55 -21.04 -5.29 4.00
C THR A 55 -21.42 -3.83 3.82
N VAL A 56 -21.30 -3.34 2.58
CA VAL A 56 -21.76 -2.02 2.14
C VAL A 56 -22.55 -2.17 0.83
N ASP A 57 -23.70 -1.51 0.74
CA ASP A 57 -24.45 -1.43 -0.51
C ASP A 57 -23.74 -0.50 -1.51
N LEU A 58 -23.49 -1.00 -2.72
CA LEU A 58 -22.84 -0.25 -3.79
C LEU A 58 -23.83 0.29 -4.83
N GLY A 59 -25.10 -0.12 -4.76
CA GLY A 59 -26.12 0.24 -5.72
C GLY A 59 -25.86 -0.35 -7.11
N ILE A 60 -26.35 0.34 -8.14
CA ILE A 60 -26.22 -0.10 -9.52
C ILE A 60 -24.83 0.27 -10.07
N ILE A 61 -24.04 -0.74 -10.41
CA ILE A 61 -22.72 -0.57 -11.04
C ILE A 61 -22.75 -1.16 -12.44
N ARG A 62 -22.32 -0.36 -13.41
CA ARG A 62 -22.06 -0.80 -14.78
C ARG A 62 -20.67 -1.41 -14.89
N SER A 63 -20.57 -2.49 -15.65
CA SER A 63 -19.31 -3.18 -15.93
C SER A 63 -19.26 -3.61 -17.38
N TYR A 64 -18.08 -4.06 -17.85
CA TYR A 64 -17.92 -4.55 -19.21
C TYR A 64 -18.96 -5.61 -19.60
N HIS A 65 -19.23 -6.56 -18.69
CA HIS A 65 -20.24 -7.62 -18.87
C HIS A 65 -21.68 -7.22 -18.49
N HIS A 66 -21.85 -6.15 -17.72
CA HIS A 66 -23.18 -5.66 -17.29
C HIS A 66 -23.32 -4.18 -17.68
N LYS A 67 -23.52 -3.93 -18.98
CA LYS A 67 -23.57 -2.58 -19.54
C LYS A 67 -24.76 -1.76 -19.03
N ASP A 68 -25.89 -2.43 -18.80
CA ASP A 68 -27.09 -1.79 -18.24
C ASP A 68 -26.96 -1.51 -16.73
N GLY A 69 -25.99 -2.16 -16.10
CA GLY A 69 -25.75 -2.12 -14.66
C GLY A 69 -26.51 -3.21 -13.94
N ASP A 70 -25.95 -3.66 -12.81
CA ASP A 70 -26.60 -4.60 -11.89
C ASP A 70 -26.38 -4.09 -10.46
N HIS A 71 -27.20 -4.58 -9.52
CA HIS A 71 -27.05 -4.22 -8.10
C HIS A 71 -25.92 -5.02 -7.46
N TYR A 72 -24.98 -4.33 -6.83
CA TYR A 72 -23.85 -4.93 -6.13
C TYR A 72 -23.81 -4.57 -4.65
N MET A 73 -23.25 -5.48 -3.86
CA MET A 73 -22.81 -5.22 -2.50
C MET A 73 -21.31 -5.49 -2.37
N ALA A 74 -20.64 -4.78 -1.49
CA ALA A 74 -19.27 -5.08 -1.06
C ALA A 74 -19.32 -5.99 0.17
N ASP A 75 -18.55 -7.07 0.15
CA ASP A 75 -18.11 -7.84 1.30
C ASP A 75 -16.74 -7.31 1.74
N LEU A 76 -16.73 -6.56 2.83
CA LEU A 76 -15.54 -5.89 3.35
C LEU A 76 -14.60 -6.84 4.09
N THR A 77 -15.06 -8.05 4.41
CA THR A 77 -14.22 -9.07 5.06
C THR A 77 -13.40 -9.82 4.02
N ALA A 78 -14.07 -10.24 2.93
CA ALA A 78 -13.43 -10.90 1.80
C ALA A 78 -12.68 -9.93 0.88
N MET A 79 -12.98 -8.63 0.98
CA MET A 79 -12.53 -7.59 0.03
C MET A 79 -12.97 -7.93 -1.39
N GLU A 80 -14.26 -8.17 -1.56
CA GLU A 80 -14.90 -8.52 -2.83
C GLU A 80 -16.22 -7.76 -3.00
N GLN A 81 -16.58 -7.37 -4.22
CA GLN A 81 -17.95 -7.01 -4.55
C GLN A 81 -18.67 -8.23 -5.12
N TYR A 82 -19.97 -8.33 -4.90
CA TYR A 82 -20.79 -9.38 -5.48
C TYR A 82 -22.10 -8.84 -6.06
N ASN A 83 -22.49 -9.38 -7.21
CA ASN A 83 -23.77 -9.10 -7.83
C ASN A 83 -24.87 -9.73 -6.96
N VAL A 84 -25.83 -8.95 -6.48
CA VAL A 84 -26.87 -9.42 -5.55
C VAL A 84 -27.78 -10.46 -6.21
N ARG A 85 -28.00 -10.35 -7.52
CA ARG A 85 -28.89 -11.23 -8.28
C ARG A 85 -28.21 -12.56 -8.65
N THR A 86 -26.95 -12.53 -9.06
CA THR A 86 -26.25 -13.71 -9.59
C THR A 86 -25.25 -14.33 -8.61
N GLY A 87 -24.88 -13.62 -7.54
CA GLY A 87 -23.82 -14.02 -6.62
C GLY A 87 -22.41 -13.89 -7.20
N TYR A 88 -22.26 -13.45 -8.45
CA TYR A 88 -20.96 -13.33 -9.12
C TYR A 88 -20.04 -12.34 -8.38
N ARG A 89 -18.83 -12.78 -8.03
CA ARG A 89 -17.88 -12.05 -7.18
C ARG A 89 -16.71 -11.46 -7.96
N ARG A 90 -16.28 -10.26 -7.56
CA ARG A 90 -15.12 -9.56 -8.13
C ARG A 90 -14.25 -9.00 -7.01
N LYS A 91 -12.93 -9.06 -7.21
CA LYS A 91 -11.96 -8.58 -6.22
C LYS A 91 -12.04 -7.06 -6.04
N MET A 92 -11.83 -6.62 -4.80
CA MET A 92 -11.64 -5.22 -4.44
C MET A 92 -10.23 -4.98 -3.90
N ALA A 93 -9.77 -3.74 -3.99
CA ALA A 93 -8.51 -3.30 -3.41
C ALA A 93 -8.67 -1.92 -2.77
N VAL A 94 -8.02 -1.72 -1.63
CA VAL A 94 -7.87 -0.41 -0.99
C VAL A 94 -6.41 -0.04 -1.03
N VAL A 95 -6.09 1.04 -1.74
CA VAL A 95 -4.75 1.60 -1.79
C VAL A 95 -4.75 2.84 -0.92
N LYS A 96 -4.06 2.75 0.21
CA LYS A 96 -3.86 3.89 1.10
C LYS A 96 -2.67 4.68 0.60
N GLU A 97 -2.70 5.99 0.83
CA GLU A 97 -1.50 6.80 0.71
C GLU A 97 -0.43 6.15 1.59
N HIS A 98 0.75 5.88 1.04
CA HIS A 98 1.91 5.63 1.87
C HIS A 98 2.13 6.91 2.67
N SER A 99 1.62 6.96 3.90
CA SER A 99 2.08 7.95 4.85
C SER A 99 3.55 7.63 5.04
N ASN A 100 4.40 8.35 4.32
CA ASN A 100 5.83 8.27 4.48
C ASN A 100 6.07 8.46 5.98
N SER A 101 6.50 7.42 6.68
CA SER A 101 6.64 7.42 8.14
C SER A 101 7.56 8.56 8.62
N LEU A 102 8.40 9.03 7.69
CA LEU A 102 9.20 10.25 7.80
C LEU A 102 8.37 11.51 8.09
N SER A 103 7.16 11.67 7.53
CA SER A 103 6.31 12.84 7.78
C SER A 103 5.67 12.82 9.17
N GLN A 104 5.41 11.64 9.74
CA GLN A 104 4.97 11.53 11.13
C GLN A 104 6.09 11.93 12.09
N MET A 105 7.31 11.48 11.83
CA MET A 105 8.49 11.88 12.62
C MET A 105 8.80 13.37 12.48
N GLU A 106 8.60 13.98 11.31
CA GLU A 106 8.75 15.42 11.12
C GLU A 106 7.65 16.22 11.84
N ARG A 107 6.41 15.74 11.85
CA ARG A 107 5.31 16.34 12.62
C ARG A 107 5.57 16.24 14.12
N ILE A 108 6.06 15.10 14.60
CA ILE A 108 6.46 14.90 16.00
C ILE A 108 7.66 15.79 16.36
N LYS A 109 8.70 15.87 15.50
CA LYS A 109 9.84 16.78 15.70
C LYS A 109 9.41 18.23 15.78
N ARG A 110 8.55 18.70 14.87
CA ARG A 110 8.03 20.08 14.92
C ARG A 110 7.20 20.33 16.18
N PHE A 111 6.41 19.35 16.62
CA PHE A 111 5.64 19.46 17.85
C PHE A 111 6.55 19.55 19.09
N ILE A 112 7.58 18.70 19.19
CA ILE A 112 8.57 18.75 20.27
C ILE A 112 9.36 20.07 20.25
N LEU A 113 9.77 20.54 19.07
CA LEU A 113 10.49 21.81 18.92
C LEU A 113 9.62 23.02 19.31
N ASN A 114 8.33 22.99 19.00
CA ASN A 114 7.39 24.05 19.39
C ASN A 114 7.00 24.01 20.88
N LEU A 115 7.16 22.87 21.56
CA LEU A 115 6.96 22.72 23.00
C LEU A 115 8.19 23.14 23.83
N LEU A 116 9.34 23.39 23.22
CA LEU A 116 10.57 23.82 23.89
C LEU A 116 10.99 25.22 23.42
N PRO A 117 10.39 26.31 23.94
CA PRO A 117 10.74 27.66 23.50
C PRO A 117 12.12 28.17 23.95
N ASN A 118 12.95 27.39 24.67
CA ASN A 118 14.24 27.89 25.18
C ASN A 118 15.29 26.80 25.46
N LEU A 119 15.90 26.24 24.42
CA LEU A 119 17.28 25.75 24.52
C LEU A 119 18.06 26.31 23.34
N GLY A 120 18.55 27.54 23.50
CA GLY A 120 19.49 28.16 22.57
C GLY A 120 20.78 27.34 22.41
N PRO A 121 21.58 27.63 21.37
CA PRO A 121 22.79 26.87 21.07
C PRO A 121 23.83 27.08 22.17
N ARG A 122 24.13 26.04 22.96
CA ARG A 122 25.34 26.02 23.79
C ARG A 122 26.55 25.77 22.89
N ASN A 123 27.12 26.87 22.42
CA ASN A 123 28.53 26.93 22.06
C ASN A 123 29.35 26.57 23.30
N HIS A 124 30.03 25.42 23.30
CA HIS A 124 31.23 25.26 24.08
C HIS A 124 32.41 24.92 23.17
N SER A 125 33.32 25.89 23.20
CA SER A 125 34.61 26.00 22.54
C SER A 125 35.37 24.71 22.30
N LYS A 126 35.90 24.63 21.08
CA LYS A 126 37.22 24.06 20.81
C LYS A 126 38.23 24.59 21.83
N LYS A 127 38.77 23.72 22.68
CA LYS A 127 40.13 23.87 23.19
C LYS A 127 40.89 22.59 22.88
N LEU A 128 41.81 22.75 21.93
CA LEU A 128 42.97 21.91 21.72
C LEU A 128 43.71 21.71 23.06
N LEU A 129 44.01 20.47 23.41
CA LEU A 129 45.30 20.15 24.03
C LEU A 129 45.73 18.77 23.52
N THR A 130 46.71 18.82 22.64
CA THR A 130 47.58 17.72 22.23
C THR A 130 48.27 17.11 23.44
N GLN A 131 48.37 15.79 23.52
CA GLN A 131 49.66 15.09 23.46
C GLN A 131 49.50 13.57 23.41
N ASP A 132 50.40 13.00 22.62
CA ASP A 132 50.68 11.60 22.36
C ASP A 132 50.84 10.74 23.63
N HIS A 133 50.53 9.44 23.52
CA HIS A 133 51.55 8.38 23.57
C HIS A 133 50.93 6.96 23.55
N THR A 134 51.32 6.21 22.52
CA THR A 134 51.71 4.78 22.54
C THR A 134 50.74 3.71 23.08
N THR A 135 50.24 2.92 22.12
CA THR A 135 50.30 1.44 22.07
C THR A 135 50.58 0.68 23.37
N LYS A 136 49.62 -0.16 23.79
CA LYS A 136 49.93 -1.55 24.19
C LYS A 136 48.74 -2.48 23.99
N LYS A 137 48.97 -3.38 23.04
CA LYS A 137 48.31 -4.65 22.76
C LYS A 137 48.52 -5.58 23.96
N VAL A 138 47.46 -6.21 24.48
CA VAL A 138 47.56 -7.53 25.13
C VAL A 138 46.37 -8.37 24.70
N GLU A 139 46.70 -9.61 24.38
CA GLU A 139 45.96 -10.65 23.69
C GLU A 139 45.81 -11.83 24.68
N LYS A 140 44.64 -12.49 24.70
CA LYS A 140 44.34 -13.85 25.26
C LYS A 140 44.50 -14.02 26.79
N VAL A 141 43.91 -15.02 27.48
CA VAL A 141 43.55 -16.41 27.16
C VAL A 141 42.33 -16.84 28.01
N ALA A 142 41.59 -17.82 27.50
CA ALA A 142 40.53 -18.60 28.15
C ALA A 142 40.96 -19.36 29.42
N VAL A 143 39.97 -19.75 30.23
CA VAL A 143 39.99 -20.93 31.12
C VAL A 143 38.71 -21.71 30.85
#